data_AF-A0A970T4B2-F1
#
_entry.id   AF-A0A970T4B2-F1
#
_cell.length_a   1.000
_cell.length_b   1.000
_cell.length_c   1.000
_cell.angle_alpha   90.00
_cell.angle_beta   90.00
_cell.angle_gamma   90.00
#
_symmetry.space_group_name_H-M   'P 1'
#
loop_
_entity.id
_entity.type
_entity.pdbx_description
1 polymer ?
#
loop_
_entity_poly.entity_id
_entity_poly.type
_entity_poly.pdbx_seq_one_letter_code
_entity_poly.pdbx_strand_id
1 'polypeptide(L)' 'MKRLKDSNEFFIRKAIGWALRKYSKTSPETVVQFVENNELSGLSHREALKWVEKKKE' A
#
# COMPACT_ATOMS: atom_id res chain seq x y z
N MET A 1 21.12 -15.71 18.88
CA MET A 1 20.41 -14.50 18.41
C MET A 1 20.18 -14.59 16.90
N LYS A 2 18.96 -14.90 16.49
CA LYS A 2 18.57 -15.08 15.08
C LYS A 2 18.34 -13.69 14.48
N ARG A 3 19.13 -13.32 13.47
CA ARG A 3 19.05 -12.01 12.80
C ARG A 3 17.70 -11.89 12.07
N LEU A 4 16.86 -10.94 12.51
CA LEU A 4 15.60 -10.54 11.86
C LEU A 4 15.87 -9.73 10.56
N LYS A 5 16.84 -10.16 9.74
CA LYS A 5 17.28 -9.40 8.57
C LYS A 5 16.23 -9.32 7.46
N ASP A 6 15.26 -10.24 7.43
CA ASP A 6 14.22 -10.31 6.39
C ASP A 6 12.84 -9.77 6.82
N SER A 7 12.63 -9.48 8.11
CA SER A 7 11.29 -9.12 8.59
C SER A 7 10.95 -7.63 8.47
N ASN A 8 11.94 -6.75 8.38
CA ASN A 8 11.69 -5.30 8.41
C ASN A 8 11.02 -4.78 7.13
N GLU A 9 11.32 -5.32 5.96
CA GLU A 9 10.72 -4.80 4.72
C GLU A 9 9.29 -5.26 4.49
N PHE A 10 8.94 -6.50 4.88
CA PHE A 10 7.60 -7.02 4.66
C PHE A 10 6.54 -6.25 5.46
N PHE A 11 6.77 -6.06 6.76
CA PHE A 11 5.81 -5.36 7.62
C PHE A 11 5.74 -3.87 7.31
N ILE A 12 6.86 -3.24 6.92
CA ILE A 12 6.87 -1.83 6.52
C ILE A 12 6.12 -1.63 5.20
N ARG A 13 6.40 -2.45 4.16
CA ARG A 13 5.65 -2.42 2.89
C ARG A 13 4.16 -2.64 3.10
N LYS A 14 3.79 -3.52 4.02
CA LYS A 14 2.39 -3.81 4.37
C LYS A 14 1.73 -2.65 5.13
N ALA A 15 2.45 -2.03 6.07
CA ALA A 15 1.97 -0.85 6.81
C ALA A 15 1.73 0.35 5.88
N ILE A 16 2.63 0.59 4.92
CA ILE A 16 2.45 1.61 3.87
C ILE A 16 1.17 1.33 3.08
N GLY A 17 0.99 0.09 2.63
CA GLY A 17 -0.22 -0.33 1.93
C GLY A 17 -1.49 -0.07 2.76
N TRP A 18 -1.49 -0.40 4.05
CA TRP A 18 -2.64 -0.17 4.94
C TRP A 18 -2.93 1.31 5.21
N ALA A 19 -1.91 2.15 5.34
CA ALA A 19 -2.09 3.58 5.52
C ALA A 19 -2.75 4.21 4.29
N LEU A 20 -2.22 3.91 3.09
CA LEU A 20 -2.78 4.37 1.81
C LEU A 20 -4.21 3.83 1.60
N ARG A 21 -4.44 2.56 1.95
CA ARG A 21 -5.75 1.90 1.89
C ARG A 21 -6.81 2.56 2.79
N LYS A 22 -6.39 3.10 3.94
CA LYS A 22 -7.29 3.86 4.82
C LYS A 22 -7.61 5.23 4.22
N TYR A 23 -6.60 5.90 3.67
CA TYR A 23 -6.77 7.22 3.04
C TYR A 23 -7.61 7.15 1.76
N SER A 24 -7.52 6.06 0.99
CA SER A 24 -8.28 5.85 -0.24
C SER A 24 -9.79 5.79 -0.03
N LYS A 25 -10.26 5.61 1.21
CA LYS A 25 -11.70 5.69 1.55
C LYS A 25 -12.23 7.11 1.51
N THR A 26 -11.39 8.09 1.81
CA THR A 26 -11.73 9.51 1.78
C THR A 26 -11.48 10.09 0.38
N SER A 27 -10.31 9.83 -0.19
CA SER A 27 -9.91 10.36 -1.50
C SER A 27 -9.20 9.29 -2.34
N PRO A 28 -9.95 8.47 -3.09
CA PRO A 28 -9.37 7.37 -3.87
C PRO A 28 -8.50 7.86 -5.03
N GLU A 29 -8.89 8.93 -5.74
CA GLU A 29 -8.10 9.48 -6.86
C GLU A 29 -6.68 9.89 -6.46
N THR A 30 -6.53 10.56 -5.31
CA THR A 30 -5.22 11.01 -4.80
C THR A 30 -4.33 9.83 -4.46
N VAL A 31 -4.89 8.73 -3.91
CA VAL A 31 -4.12 7.52 -3.62
C VAL A 31 -3.67 6.84 -4.91
N VAL A 32 -4.52 6.77 -5.94
CA VAL A 32 -4.15 6.21 -7.24
C VAL A 32 -2.99 7.00 -7.83
N GLN A 33 -3.12 8.33 -7.93
CA GLN A 33 -2.06 9.19 -8.44
C GLN A 33 -0.77 9.08 -7.62
N PHE A 34 -0.86 9.01 -6.30
CA PHE A 34 0.31 8.85 -5.44
C PHE A 34 1.02 7.53 -5.70
N VAL A 35 0.26 6.44 -5.81
CA VAL A 35 0.79 5.09 -6.03
C VAL A 35 1.40 4.94 -7.44
N GLU A 36 0.84 5.62 -8.45
CA GLU A 36 1.38 5.63 -9.82
C GLU A 36 2.62 6.52 -9.95
N ASN A 37 2.70 7.63 -9.21
CA ASN A 37 3.81 8.58 -9.30
C ASN A 37 4.98 8.25 -8.36
N ASN A 38 4.85 7.28 -7.46
CA ASN A 38 5.91 6.88 -6.53
C ASN A 38 6.29 5.43 -6.74
N GLU A 39 7.60 5.14 -6.74
CA GLU A 39 8.10 3.76 -6.80
C GLU A 39 7.84 3.02 -5.47
N LEU A 40 6.65 2.41 -5.37
CA LEU A 40 6.27 1.56 -4.26
C LEU A 40 6.57 0.09 -4.57
N SER A 41 6.73 -0.69 -3.51
CA SER A 41 6.77 -2.14 -3.67
C SER A 41 5.47 -2.68 -4.26
N GLY A 42 5.56 -3.75 -5.05
CA GLY A 42 4.37 -4.42 -5.58
C GLY A 42 3.36 -4.86 -4.50
N LEU A 43 3.82 -5.16 -3.28
CA LEU A 43 2.95 -5.46 -2.14
C LEU A 43 2.20 -4.22 -1.66
N SER A 44 2.90 -3.10 -1.48
CA SER A 44 2.31 -1.82 -1.06
C SER A 44 1.31 -1.30 -2.10
N HIS A 45 1.65 -1.39 -3.38
CA HIS A 45 0.81 -0.99 -4.50
C HIS A 45 -0.52 -1.76 -4.52
N ARG A 46 -0.45 -3.10 -4.43
CA ARG A 46 -1.64 -3.96 -4.38
C ARG A 46 -2.50 -3.70 -3.15
N GLU A 47 -1.90 -3.56 -1.97
CA GLU A 47 -2.67 -3.31 -0.74
C GLU A 47 -3.32 -1.91 -0.72
N ALA A 48 -2.66 -0.89 -1.28
CA ALA A 48 -3.17 0.48 -1.37
C ALA A 48 -4.41 0.57 -2.29
N LEU A 49 -4.35 -0.08 -3.46
CA LEU A 49 -5.42 -0.01 -4.47
C LEU A 49 -6.59 -0.97 -4.24
N LYS A 50 -6.43 -1.95 -3.35
CA LYS A 50 -7.44 -3.00 -3.06
C LYS A 50 -8.85 -2.48 -2.76
N TRP A 51 -8.99 -1.33 -2.08
CA TRP A 51 -10.33 -0.74 -1.87
C TRP A 51 -10.85 0.01 -3.08
N VAL A 52 -9.96 0.63 -3.86
CA VAL A 52 -10.32 1.38 -5.05
C VAL A 52 -10.85 0.42 -6.11
N GLU A 53 -10.17 -0.72 -6.31
CA GLU A 53 -10.63 -1.79 -7.20
C GLU A 53 -11.98 -2.35 -6.78
N LYS A 54 -12.18 -2.64 -5.48
CA LYS A 54 -13.45 -3.16 -4.95
C LYS A 54 -14.63 -2.20 -5.09
N LYS A 55 -14.39 -0.89 -5.30
CA LYS A 55 -15.44 0.13 -5.47
C LYS A 55 -15.80 0.37 -6.94
N LYS A 56 -15.03 -0.20 -7.88
CA LYS A 56 -15.27 -0.12 -9.33
C LYS A 56 -16.19 -1.24 -9.86
N GLU A 57 -16.37 -2.32 -9.10
CA GLU A 57 -17.42 -3.33 -9.27
C GLU A 57 -18.74 -2.86 -8.66
#